data_AF-A0A1G2CD08-F1
#
_entry.id   AF-A0A1G2CD08-F1
#
_cell.length_a   1.000
_cell.length_b   1.000
_cell.length_c   1.000
_cell.angle_alpha   90.00
_cell.angle_beta   90.00
_cell.angle_gamma   90.00
#
_symmetry.space_group_name_H-M   'P 1'
#
loop_
_entity.id
_entity.type
_entity.pdbx_description
1 polymer ?
#
loop_
_entity_poly.entity_id
_entity_poly.type
_entity_poly.pdbx_seq_one_letter_code
_entity_poly.pdbx_strand_id
1 'polypeptide(L)'
;MEKPSSNKEKSSVPYEQSLEIAKGLIEKYHKELGEIRLPDNMPEEDRKAMRWGKSAIGHFLKTIPEKTLERFQGHGIFRRDLEGNLAAFINILQNHAIKGECAALVNSGYYDASASGDFLIVSRADRPLPVFPDDSRPGDRKGPIRNEVGWIADAGAFVVNTNFYPIVDELKTMFPDANIIRANELPEYIREEAGTFNTTDMGGI
;
A
#
# COMPACT_ATOMS: atom_id res chain seq x y z
N MET A 1 -30.89 23.84 1.49
CA MET A 1 -29.55 23.21 1.56
C MET A 1 -29.44 22.28 0.38
N GLU A 2 -28.71 22.72 -0.65
CA GLU A 2 -28.50 21.93 -1.86
C GLU A 2 -27.57 20.76 -1.53
N LYS A 3 -27.96 19.55 -1.96
CA LYS A 3 -27.09 18.39 -1.95
C LYS A 3 -25.95 18.67 -2.94
N PRO A 4 -24.67 18.41 -2.60
CA PRO A 4 -23.64 18.38 -3.62
C PRO A 4 -23.84 17.12 -4.47
N SER A 5 -24.64 17.22 -5.51
CA SER A 5 -24.65 16.26 -6.61
C SER A 5 -23.57 16.65 -7.60
N SER A 6 -22.37 16.12 -7.40
CA SER A 6 -21.47 15.85 -8.51
C SER A 6 -20.59 14.67 -8.14
N ASN A 7 -21.11 13.45 -8.33
CA ASN A 7 -20.24 12.38 -8.80
C ASN A 7 -19.70 12.84 -10.15
N LYS A 8 -18.65 13.67 -10.15
CA LYS A 8 -17.74 13.67 -11.29
C LYS A 8 -17.22 12.24 -11.31
N GLU A 9 -17.73 11.43 -12.22
CA GLU A 9 -17.05 10.21 -12.62
C GLU A 9 -15.62 10.64 -12.94
N LYS A 10 -14.69 10.41 -12.00
CA LYS A 10 -13.27 10.53 -12.29
C LYS A 10 -13.05 9.45 -13.34
N SER A 11 -12.93 9.88 -14.60
CA SER A 11 -12.44 9.02 -15.67
C SER A 11 -11.16 8.37 -15.16
N SER A 12 -11.07 7.06 -15.33
CA SER A 12 -9.92 6.31 -14.87
C SER A 12 -8.68 6.80 -15.60
N VAL A 13 -7.55 6.87 -14.90
CA VAL A 13 -6.25 7.20 -15.47
C VAL A 13 -5.67 5.94 -16.12
N PRO A 14 -5.40 5.96 -17.44
CA PRO A 14 -4.78 4.83 -18.14
C PRO A 14 -3.39 4.50 -17.59
N TYR A 15 -3.00 3.23 -17.71
CA TYR A 15 -1.70 2.74 -17.22
C TYR A 15 -0.51 3.44 -17.91
N GLU A 16 -0.66 3.80 -19.18
CA GLU A 16 0.36 4.47 -19.98
C GLU A 16 0.77 5.81 -19.37
N GLN A 17 -0.18 6.56 -18.79
CA GLN A 17 0.13 7.82 -18.12
C GLN A 17 0.95 7.58 -16.84
N SER A 18 0.62 6.54 -16.07
CA SER A 18 1.39 6.15 -14.89
C SER A 18 2.81 5.67 -15.27
N LEU A 19 2.95 5.04 -16.44
CA LEU A 19 4.23 4.60 -16.99
C LEU A 19 5.14 5.77 -17.36
N GLU A 20 4.59 6.82 -17.97
CA GLU A 20 5.34 8.05 -18.28
C GLU A 20 5.85 8.74 -17.02
N ILE A 21 5.02 8.85 -15.98
CA ILE A 21 5.45 9.40 -14.69
C ILE A 21 6.55 8.53 -14.08
N ALA A 22 6.37 7.20 -14.06
CA ALA A 22 7.37 6.28 -13.52
C ALA A 22 8.72 6.45 -14.22
N LYS A 23 8.74 6.53 -15.56
CA LYS A 23 9.95 6.79 -16.34
C LYS A 23 10.63 8.10 -15.97
N GLY A 24 9.86 9.19 -15.85
CA GLY A 24 10.39 10.50 -15.46
C GLY A 24 11.02 10.48 -14.06
N LEU A 25 10.39 9.81 -13.10
CA LEU A 25 10.95 9.63 -11.75
C LEU A 25 12.22 8.77 -11.79
N ILE A 26 12.23 7.69 -12.56
CA ILE A 26 13.40 6.83 -12.70
C ILE A 26 14.57 7.59 -13.31
N GLU A 27 14.34 8.35 -14.36
CA GLU A 27 15.36 9.17 -15.00
C GLU A 27 15.90 10.24 -14.04
N LYS A 28 15.03 10.93 -13.30
CA LYS A 28 15.41 11.96 -12.32
C LYS A 28 16.27 11.38 -11.19
N TYR A 29 15.93 10.20 -10.70
CA TYR A 29 16.57 9.59 -9.52
C TYR A 29 17.45 8.38 -9.85
N HIS A 30 17.86 8.19 -11.12
CA HIS A 30 18.55 6.98 -11.60
C HIS A 30 19.84 6.61 -10.85
N LYS A 31 20.52 7.59 -10.26
CA LYS A 31 21.75 7.36 -9.47
C LYS A 31 21.47 6.89 -8.04
N GLU A 32 20.28 7.15 -7.53
CA GLU A 32 19.90 6.92 -6.14
C GLU A 32 18.95 5.72 -6.00
N LEU A 33 18.16 5.43 -7.03
CA LEU A 33 17.28 4.27 -7.06
C LEU A 33 18.09 2.97 -7.01
N GLY A 34 17.72 2.08 -6.08
CA GLY A 34 18.47 0.86 -5.81
C GLY A 34 19.68 1.03 -4.88
N GLU A 35 20.06 2.26 -4.51
CA GLU A 35 20.97 2.48 -3.39
C GLU A 35 20.21 2.26 -2.08
N ILE A 36 20.60 1.23 -1.32
CA ILE A 36 19.98 0.92 -0.03
C ILE A 36 20.48 1.96 0.99
N ARG A 37 19.73 3.05 1.17
CA ARG A 37 19.99 4.05 2.20
C ARG A 37 19.37 3.58 3.52
N LEU A 38 20.22 3.13 4.43
CA LEU A 38 19.83 2.71 5.78
C LEU A 38 19.65 3.95 6.67
N PRO A 39 18.54 4.08 7.40
CA PRO A 39 18.42 5.08 8.45
C PRO A 39 19.59 4.96 9.45
N ASP A 40 20.13 6.11 9.89
CA ASP A 40 21.29 6.14 10.78
C ASP A 40 21.02 5.48 12.14
N ASN A 41 19.76 5.48 12.57
CA ASN A 41 19.32 4.95 13.88
C ASN A 41 18.74 3.53 13.80
N MET A 42 18.96 2.82 12.69
CA MET A 42 18.45 1.47 12.49
C MET A 42 19.25 0.44 13.31
N PRO A 43 18.59 -0.46 14.08
CA PRO A 43 19.25 -1.57 14.76
C PRO A 43 20.12 -2.39 13.79
N GLU A 44 21.27 -2.87 14.25
CA GLU A 44 22.24 -3.58 13.42
C GLU A 44 21.67 -4.87 12.79
N GLU A 45 20.70 -5.52 13.44
CA GLU A 45 20.00 -6.67 12.88
C GLU A 45 19.09 -6.28 11.69
N ASP A 46 18.42 -5.14 11.78
CA ASP A 46 17.60 -4.59 10.70
C ASP A 46 18.48 -4.11 9.53
N ARG A 47 19.66 -3.51 9.82
CA ARG A 47 20.66 -3.18 8.81
C ARG A 47 21.14 -4.41 8.03
N LYS A 48 21.34 -5.54 8.70
CA LYS A 48 21.74 -6.80 8.05
C LYS A 48 20.65 -7.37 7.16
N ALA A 49 19.38 -7.27 7.55
CA ALA A 49 18.26 -7.70 6.72
C ALA A 49 18.06 -6.81 5.49
N MET A 50 18.30 -5.51 5.62
CA MET A 50 18.19 -4.55 4.53
C MET A 50 19.26 -4.74 3.45
N ARG A 51 20.41 -5.37 3.76
CA ARG A 51 21.42 -5.78 2.76
C ARG A 51 20.91 -6.85 1.77
N TRP A 52 19.73 -7.43 2.00
CA TRP A 52 19.10 -8.42 1.11
C TRP A 52 18.28 -7.79 -0.03
N GLY A 53 18.13 -6.46 -0.09
CA GLY A 53 17.46 -5.76 -1.19
C GLY A 53 15.93 -5.88 -1.13
N LYS A 54 15.33 -6.64 -2.07
CA LYS A 54 13.88 -6.68 -2.41
C LYS A 54 12.89 -7.05 -1.29
N SER A 55 13.31 -7.20 -0.04
CA SER A 55 12.47 -7.77 1.04
C SER A 55 12.36 -6.93 2.32
N ALA A 56 12.74 -5.65 2.31
CA ALA A 56 12.69 -4.86 3.55
C ALA A 56 11.29 -4.75 4.15
N ILE A 57 10.24 -4.64 3.33
CA ILE A 57 8.84 -4.68 3.79
C ILE A 57 8.57 -5.97 4.58
N GLY A 58 8.90 -7.14 4.01
CA GLY A 58 8.75 -8.42 4.69
C GLY A 58 9.60 -8.55 5.96
N HIS A 59 10.75 -7.90 6.03
CA HIS A 59 11.54 -7.82 7.26
C HIS A 59 10.82 -7.03 8.35
N PHE A 60 10.34 -5.81 8.05
CA PHE A 60 9.63 -4.99 9.02
C PHE A 60 8.30 -5.62 9.47
N LEU A 61 7.62 -6.38 8.60
CA LEU A 61 6.45 -7.14 9.02
C LEU A 61 6.79 -8.19 10.08
N LYS A 62 7.95 -8.86 9.99
CA LYS A 62 8.38 -9.87 10.98
C LYS A 62 8.67 -9.31 12.37
N THR A 63 8.87 -8.00 12.51
CA THR A 63 9.07 -7.36 13.81
C THR A 63 7.75 -7.08 14.55
N ILE A 64 6.61 -7.27 13.87
CA ILE A 64 5.28 -7.03 14.39
C ILE A 64 4.68 -8.36 14.90
N PRO A 65 4.05 -8.41 16.08
CA PRO A 65 3.37 -9.62 16.55
C PRO A 65 2.31 -10.11 15.57
N GLU A 66 2.29 -11.42 15.27
CA GLU A 66 1.36 -12.01 14.31
C GLU A 66 -0.11 -11.67 14.61
N LYS A 67 -0.53 -11.76 15.87
CA LYS A 67 -1.90 -11.37 16.30
C LYS A 67 -2.29 -9.95 15.91
N THR A 68 -1.33 -9.03 15.84
CA THR A 68 -1.58 -7.67 15.38
C THR A 68 -1.76 -7.64 13.88
N LEU A 69 -0.92 -8.38 13.13
CA LEU A 69 -0.98 -8.47 11.67
C LEU A 69 -2.24 -9.16 11.15
N GLU A 70 -2.87 -10.07 11.92
CA GLU A 70 -4.14 -10.74 11.52
C GLU A 70 -5.27 -9.73 11.26
N ARG A 71 -5.14 -8.52 11.82
CA ARG A 71 -6.09 -7.43 11.73
C ARG A 71 -5.89 -6.57 10.48
N PHE A 72 -4.96 -6.94 9.61
CA PHE A 72 -4.59 -6.20 8.42
C PHE A 72 -4.52 -7.10 7.20
N GLN A 73 -4.72 -6.48 6.04
CA GLN A 73 -4.57 -7.10 4.74
C GLN A 73 -3.68 -6.26 3.85
N GLY A 74 -3.04 -6.91 2.89
CA GLY A 74 -2.10 -6.32 1.98
C GLY A 74 -2.35 -6.68 0.53
N HIS A 75 -1.88 -5.80 -0.34
CA HIS A 75 -1.67 -6.06 -1.77
C HIS A 75 -0.22 -5.70 -2.12
N GLY A 76 0.58 -6.71 -2.47
CA GLY A 76 1.97 -6.52 -2.87
C GLY A 76 2.08 -6.24 -4.38
N ILE A 77 2.98 -5.34 -4.77
CA ILE A 77 3.23 -5.04 -6.19
C ILE A 77 4.55 -5.67 -6.64
N PHE A 78 4.45 -6.61 -7.58
CA PHE A 78 5.61 -7.28 -8.19
C PHE A 78 5.38 -7.59 -9.69
N ARG A 79 5.92 -6.75 -10.57
CA ARG A 79 5.86 -6.78 -12.04
C ARG A 79 7.21 -7.15 -12.67
N ARG A 80 8.16 -7.66 -11.87
CA ARG A 80 9.52 -8.15 -12.23
C ARG A 80 10.57 -7.09 -12.60
N ASP A 81 10.17 -5.92 -13.05
CA ASP A 81 11.07 -4.79 -13.32
C ASP A 81 10.67 -3.51 -12.55
N LEU A 82 11.65 -2.61 -12.40
CA LEU A 82 11.55 -1.39 -11.58
C LEU A 82 10.50 -0.42 -12.14
N GLU A 83 10.47 -0.26 -13.46
CA GLU A 83 9.55 0.64 -14.16
C GLU A 83 8.10 0.17 -14.01
N GLY A 84 7.83 -1.11 -14.28
CA GLY A 84 6.51 -1.71 -14.16
C GLY A 84 6.00 -1.71 -12.72
N ASN A 85 6.89 -1.89 -11.74
CA ASN A 85 6.52 -1.80 -10.32
C ASN A 85 6.08 -0.39 -9.93
N LEU A 86 6.88 0.63 -10.29
CA LEU A 86 6.56 2.02 -9.97
C LEU A 86 5.32 2.50 -10.74
N ALA A 87 5.19 2.15 -12.02
CA ALA A 87 4.03 2.50 -12.83
C ALA A 87 2.74 1.88 -12.27
N ALA A 88 2.77 0.62 -11.85
CA ALA A 88 1.62 -0.02 -11.21
C ALA A 88 1.26 0.66 -9.88
N PHE A 89 2.25 1.01 -9.06
CA PHE A 89 2.02 1.73 -7.81
C PHE A 89 1.38 3.11 -8.03
N ILE A 90 1.91 3.89 -8.97
CA ILE A 90 1.37 5.19 -9.37
C ILE A 90 -0.05 5.04 -9.93
N ASN A 91 -0.32 4.01 -10.74
CA ASN A 91 -1.64 3.79 -11.30
C ASN A 91 -2.68 3.49 -10.21
N ILE A 92 -2.30 2.74 -9.17
CA ILE A 92 -3.17 2.51 -8.00
C ILE A 92 -3.40 3.81 -7.24
N LEU A 93 -2.36 4.63 -7.01
CA LEU A 93 -2.50 5.96 -6.37
C LEU A 93 -3.43 6.89 -7.16
N GLN A 94 -3.35 6.89 -8.48
CA GLN A 94 -4.18 7.74 -9.34
C GLN A 94 -5.65 7.30 -9.41
N ASN A 95 -5.89 5.98 -9.43
CA ASN A 95 -7.21 5.41 -9.65
C ASN A 95 -7.92 4.96 -8.38
N HIS A 96 -7.21 4.87 -7.25
CA HIS A 96 -7.66 4.18 -6.05
C HIS A 96 -8.25 2.81 -6.37
N ALA A 97 -7.57 2.04 -7.22
CA ALA A 97 -8.04 0.74 -7.69
C ALA A 97 -6.90 -0.27 -7.83
N ILE A 98 -7.14 -1.50 -7.39
CA ILE A 98 -6.16 -2.59 -7.37
C ILE A 98 -6.53 -3.65 -8.42
N LYS A 99 -5.51 -4.16 -9.11
CA LYS A 99 -5.61 -5.31 -10.01
C LYS A 99 -4.73 -6.46 -9.49
N GLY A 100 -5.36 -7.52 -9.02
CA GLY A 100 -4.68 -8.68 -8.41
C GLY A 100 -5.34 -9.04 -7.09
N GLU A 101 -4.78 -9.99 -6.34
CA GLU A 101 -5.38 -10.47 -5.09
C GLU A 101 -4.95 -9.62 -3.87
N CYS A 102 -5.76 -9.64 -2.83
CA CYS A 102 -5.42 -9.11 -1.51
C CYS A 102 -5.46 -10.27 -0.51
N ALA A 103 -4.56 -10.31 0.47
CA ALA A 103 -4.61 -11.31 1.53
C ALA A 103 -4.23 -10.73 2.89
N ALA A 104 -4.52 -11.47 3.95
CA ALA A 104 -4.06 -11.13 5.30
C ALA A 104 -2.53 -11.00 5.33
N LEU A 105 -2.01 -10.10 6.17
CA LEU A 105 -0.55 -9.94 6.33
C LEU A 105 0.12 -11.08 7.11
N VAL A 106 -0.66 -11.94 7.79
CA VAL A 106 -0.17 -13.10 8.53
C VAL A 106 0.00 -14.30 7.63
N ASN A 107 1.12 -15.01 7.79
CA ASN A 107 1.40 -16.27 7.09
C ASN A 107 1.16 -16.20 5.57
N SER A 108 1.39 -15.03 4.97
CA SER A 108 1.19 -14.80 3.54
C SER A 108 2.32 -15.43 2.72
N GLY A 109 2.48 -16.75 2.81
CA GLY A 109 3.26 -17.55 1.87
C GLY A 109 2.63 -17.62 0.48
N TYR A 110 1.71 -16.69 0.14
CA TYR A 110 1.06 -16.56 -1.14
C TYR A 110 1.82 -15.55 -2.03
N TYR A 111 2.08 -15.96 -3.26
CA TYR A 111 2.89 -15.23 -4.25
C TYR A 111 2.38 -13.81 -4.58
N ASP A 112 1.08 -13.51 -4.38
CA ASP A 112 0.44 -12.25 -4.79
C ASP A 112 0.03 -11.33 -3.62
N ALA A 113 0.12 -11.82 -2.39
CA ALA A 113 0.09 -11.00 -1.16
C ALA A 113 1.50 -10.58 -0.72
N SER A 114 2.41 -10.51 -1.70
CA SER A 114 3.84 -10.60 -1.45
C SER A 114 4.37 -9.37 -0.71
N ALA A 115 4.70 -9.57 0.56
CA ALA A 115 5.59 -8.70 1.32
C ALA A 115 7.03 -8.64 0.74
N SER A 116 7.31 -9.37 -0.35
CA SER A 116 8.56 -9.26 -1.13
C SER A 116 8.42 -8.39 -2.39
N GLY A 117 7.30 -7.69 -2.54
CA GLY A 117 7.13 -6.66 -3.56
C GLY A 117 7.94 -5.38 -3.27
N ASP A 118 8.11 -4.57 -4.32
CA ASP A 118 8.75 -3.25 -4.20
C ASP A 118 7.82 -2.20 -3.54
N PHE A 119 6.53 -2.51 -3.48
CA PHE A 119 5.52 -1.71 -2.82
C PHE A 119 4.48 -2.63 -2.16
N LEU A 120 3.84 -2.14 -1.12
CA LEU A 120 2.74 -2.81 -0.44
C LEU A 120 1.63 -1.79 -0.15
N ILE A 121 0.39 -2.12 -0.49
CA ILE A 121 -0.78 -1.36 -0.05
C ILE A 121 -1.38 -2.10 1.14
N VAL A 122 -1.65 -1.39 2.23
CA VAL A 122 -2.17 -1.97 3.47
C VAL A 122 -3.48 -1.32 3.84
N SER A 123 -4.43 -2.12 4.30
CA SER A 123 -5.61 -1.66 5.03
C SER A 123 -5.90 -2.58 6.20
N ARG A 124 -6.74 -2.13 7.11
CA ARG A 124 -7.31 -2.96 8.17
C ARG A 124 -8.21 -4.05 7.58
N ALA A 125 -8.40 -5.14 8.31
CA ALA A 125 -9.24 -6.24 7.89
C ALA A 125 -10.75 -5.89 7.91
N ASP A 126 -11.17 -5.02 8.84
CA ASP A 126 -12.54 -4.55 8.98
C ASP A 126 -12.93 -3.44 8.00
N ARG A 127 -11.93 -2.79 7.39
CA ARG A 127 -12.09 -1.87 6.26
C ARG A 127 -11.39 -2.46 5.03
N PRO A 128 -12.02 -3.41 4.33
CA PRO A 128 -11.31 -4.23 3.38
C PRO A 128 -10.70 -3.43 2.23
N LEU A 129 -9.54 -3.89 1.74
CA LEU A 129 -8.85 -3.21 0.64
C LEU A 129 -9.80 -3.08 -0.55
N PRO A 130 -10.39 -4.15 -1.09
CA PRO A 130 -11.51 -4.00 -2.02
C PRO A 130 -12.75 -3.44 -1.30
N VAL A 131 -13.31 -2.36 -1.83
CA VAL A 131 -14.56 -1.77 -1.32
C VAL A 131 -15.75 -2.62 -1.75
N PHE A 132 -16.65 -2.91 -0.81
CA PHE A 132 -17.90 -3.63 -1.05
C PHE A 132 -19.11 -2.68 -0.90
N PRO A 133 -20.23 -2.92 -1.60
CA PRO A 133 -21.44 -2.12 -1.42
C PRO A 133 -22.05 -2.28 -0.01
N ASP A 134 -22.44 -1.17 0.62
CA ASP A 134 -23.04 -1.10 1.97
C ASP A 134 -24.33 -1.95 2.10
N ASP A 135 -25.10 -2.08 1.03
CA ASP A 135 -26.40 -2.79 1.00
C ASP A 135 -26.29 -4.31 0.83
N SER A 136 -25.17 -4.92 1.23
CA SER A 136 -25.05 -6.38 1.20
C SER A 136 -25.84 -6.99 2.37
N ARG A 137 -27.10 -7.33 2.11
CA ARG A 137 -27.90 -8.17 3.02
C ARG A 137 -27.18 -9.50 3.25
N PRO A 138 -27.26 -10.12 4.44
CA PRO A 138 -26.72 -11.45 4.67
C PRO A 138 -27.27 -12.44 3.64
N GLY A 139 -26.42 -12.93 2.73
CA GLY A 139 -26.80 -13.85 1.64
C GLY A 139 -26.59 -13.30 0.23
N ASP A 140 -26.62 -11.98 0.05
CA ASP A 140 -26.27 -11.34 -1.23
C ASP A 140 -24.76 -11.10 -1.27
N ARG A 141 -24.00 -12.09 -1.77
CA ARG A 141 -22.57 -11.89 -2.07
C ARG A 141 -22.42 -10.98 -3.29
N LYS A 142 -22.63 -9.67 -3.10
CA LYS A 142 -22.18 -8.67 -4.07
C LYS A 142 -20.65 -8.64 -4.00
N GLY A 143 -20.00 -8.86 -5.15
CA GLY A 143 -18.56 -8.75 -5.25
C GLY A 143 -18.07 -7.31 -5.00
N PRO A 144 -16.75 -7.11 -4.91
CA PRO A 144 -16.17 -5.79 -4.72
C PRO A 144 -16.51 -4.85 -5.88
N ILE A 145 -16.62 -3.56 -5.59
CA ILE A 145 -16.89 -2.49 -6.55
C ILE A 145 -15.71 -2.42 -7.54
N ARG A 146 -16.02 -2.28 -8.83
CA ARG A 146 -15.03 -2.24 -9.92
C ARG A 146 -15.14 -0.98 -10.76
N ASN A 147 -13.99 -0.50 -11.23
CA ASN A 147 -13.88 0.41 -12.37
C ASN A 147 -13.16 -0.29 -13.54
N GLU A 148 -12.80 0.46 -14.58
CA GLU A 148 -12.09 -0.07 -15.75
C GLU A 148 -10.65 -0.54 -15.47
N VAL A 149 -10.05 -0.11 -14.36
CA VAL A 149 -8.69 -0.51 -13.93
C VAL A 149 -8.72 -1.75 -13.04
N GLY A 150 -9.63 -1.83 -12.07
CA GLY A 150 -9.63 -2.89 -11.06
C GLY A 150 -10.72 -2.76 -10.00
N TRP A 151 -10.50 -3.39 -8.84
CA TRP A 151 -11.36 -3.22 -7.67
C TRP A 151 -11.08 -1.87 -7.03
N ILE A 152 -12.11 -1.08 -6.74
CA ILE A 152 -11.95 0.15 -5.96
C ILE A 152 -11.33 -0.23 -4.62
N ALA A 153 -10.25 0.46 -4.28
CA ALA A 153 -9.40 0.16 -3.16
C ALA A 153 -9.47 1.26 -2.11
N ASP A 154 -9.68 0.86 -0.86
CA ASP A 154 -9.63 1.76 0.28
C ASP A 154 -8.39 1.46 1.12
N ALA A 155 -7.31 2.15 0.78
CA ALA A 155 -5.99 1.96 1.37
C ALA A 155 -5.83 2.81 2.63
N GLY A 156 -5.37 2.19 3.72
CA GLY A 156 -4.91 2.92 4.91
C GLY A 156 -3.50 3.47 4.75
N ALA A 157 -2.62 2.73 4.07
CA ALA A 157 -1.26 3.16 3.77
C ALA A 157 -0.72 2.59 2.45
N PHE A 158 0.15 3.36 1.81
CA PHE A 158 0.93 3.00 0.64
C PHE A 158 2.41 2.92 1.04
N VAL A 159 2.91 1.70 1.20
CA VAL A 159 4.24 1.42 1.73
C VAL A 159 5.24 1.30 0.57
N VAL A 160 6.31 2.09 0.65
CA VAL A 160 7.39 2.14 -0.33
C VAL A 160 8.60 1.39 0.20
N ASN A 161 9.15 0.45 -0.58
CA ASN A 161 10.35 -0.29 -0.22
C ASN A 161 11.62 0.60 -0.34
N THR A 162 12.72 0.17 0.30
CA THR A 162 13.91 1.00 0.55
C THR A 162 14.65 1.43 -0.71
N ASN A 163 14.63 0.59 -1.74
CA ASN A 163 15.14 0.88 -3.07
C ASN A 163 14.44 2.06 -3.76
N PHE A 164 13.28 2.48 -3.28
CA PHE A 164 12.49 3.61 -3.81
C PHE A 164 12.40 4.78 -2.83
N TYR A 165 13.15 4.81 -1.74
CA TYR A 165 13.14 5.95 -0.80
C TYR A 165 13.44 7.31 -1.45
N PRO A 166 14.38 7.43 -2.41
CA PRO A 166 14.66 8.72 -3.06
C PRO A 166 13.44 9.37 -3.72
N ILE A 167 12.43 8.59 -4.11
CA ILE A 167 11.23 9.11 -4.79
C ILE A 167 10.05 9.38 -3.84
N VAL A 168 10.14 9.01 -2.55
CA VAL A 168 9.01 9.07 -1.61
C VAL A 168 8.47 10.49 -1.45
N ASP A 169 9.35 11.48 -1.31
CA ASP A 169 8.92 12.87 -1.06
C ASP A 169 8.25 13.49 -2.31
N GLU A 170 8.69 13.08 -3.51
CA GLU A 170 8.03 13.45 -4.76
C GLU A 170 6.65 12.81 -4.86
N LEU A 171 6.53 11.52 -4.53
CA LEU A 171 5.25 10.81 -4.53
C LEU A 171 4.27 11.45 -3.54
N LYS A 172 4.71 11.82 -2.34
CA LYS A 172 3.90 12.57 -1.35
C LYS A 172 3.43 13.91 -1.89
N THR A 173 4.27 14.60 -2.67
CA THR A 173 3.91 15.87 -3.31
C THR A 173 2.88 15.68 -4.42
N MET A 174 3.01 14.63 -5.23
CA MET A 174 2.07 14.33 -6.32
C MET A 174 0.73 13.79 -5.83
N PHE A 175 0.72 13.08 -4.70
CA PHE A 175 -0.45 12.42 -4.12
C PHE A 175 -0.66 12.83 -2.65
N PRO A 176 -0.99 14.11 -2.37
CA PRO A 176 -1.03 14.64 -1.01
C PRO A 176 -2.12 14.02 -0.13
N ASP A 177 -3.17 13.47 -0.74
CA ASP A 177 -4.27 12.81 -0.03
C ASP A 177 -3.95 11.34 0.33
N ALA A 178 -2.85 10.80 -0.18
CA ALA A 178 -2.44 9.41 0.07
C ALA A 178 -1.46 9.34 1.25
N ASN A 179 -1.73 8.42 2.19
CA ASN A 179 -0.80 8.11 3.27
C ASN A 179 0.37 7.24 2.75
N ILE A 180 1.36 7.89 2.13
CA ILE A 180 2.55 7.22 1.60
C ILE A 180 3.60 7.15 2.71
N ILE A 181 4.05 5.95 3.05
CA ILE A 181 5.05 5.72 4.11
C ILE A 181 6.23 4.90 3.59
N ARG A 182 7.39 5.10 4.21
CA ARG A 182 8.58 4.28 4.02
C ARG A 182 8.40 2.95 4.73
N ALA A 183 9.00 1.87 4.21
CA ALA A 183 8.90 0.53 4.80
C ALA A 183 9.27 0.47 6.29
N ASN A 184 10.24 1.28 6.74
CA ASN A 184 10.65 1.33 8.16
C ASN A 184 9.64 2.03 9.08
N GLU A 185 8.68 2.77 8.52
CA GLU A 185 7.58 3.41 9.26
C GLU A 185 6.40 2.44 9.46
N LEU A 186 6.39 1.31 8.75
CA LEU A 186 5.31 0.31 8.78
C LEU A 186 5.01 -0.25 10.19
N PRO A 187 6.01 -0.62 11.03
CA PRO A 187 5.71 -1.11 12.37
C PRO A 187 5.02 -0.10 13.28
N GLU A 188 5.39 1.18 13.16
CA GLU A 188 4.77 2.28 13.91
C GLU A 188 3.31 2.45 13.46
N TYR A 189 3.09 2.58 12.14
CA TYR A 189 1.76 2.71 11.54
C TYR A 189 0.82 1.58 11.96
N ILE A 190 1.26 0.32 11.88
CA ILE A 190 0.45 -0.85 12.27
C ILE A 190 0.12 -0.81 13.77
N ARG A 191 1.07 -0.38 14.62
CA ARG A 191 0.84 -0.27 16.07
C ARG A 191 -0.20 0.80 16.39
N GLU A 192 -0.12 1.96 15.75
CA GLU A 192 -1.06 3.06 15.93
C GLU A 192 -2.47 2.66 15.48
N GLU A 193 -2.60 2.11 14.27
CA GLU A 193 -3.88 1.65 13.72
C GLU A 193 -4.50 0.49 14.53
N ALA A 194 -3.68 -0.39 15.10
CA ALA A 194 -4.17 -1.44 15.99
C ALA A 194 -4.61 -0.90 17.36
N GLY A 195 -3.98 0.18 17.84
CA GLY A 195 -4.26 0.83 19.11
C GLY A 195 -5.53 1.69 19.08
N THR A 196 -5.81 2.38 17.98
CA THR A 196 -7.06 3.14 17.76
C THR A 196 -8.30 2.25 17.73
N PHE A 197 -8.15 0.96 17.39
CA PHE A 197 -9.23 -0.01 17.52
C PHE A 197 -9.69 -0.20 18.98
N ASN A 198 -8.74 -0.26 19.94
CA ASN A 198 -9.07 -0.56 21.33
C ASN A 198 -9.75 0.61 22.06
N THR A 199 -9.61 1.85 21.57
CA THR A 199 -10.25 3.01 22.17
C THR A 199 -11.66 3.25 21.64
N THR A 200 -11.98 2.76 20.44
CA THR A 200 -13.32 2.95 19.85
C THR A 200 -14.34 1.92 20.37
N ASP A 201 -13.89 0.76 20.85
CA ASP A 201 -14.74 -0.27 21.47
C ASP A 201 -15.03 -0.04 22.97
N MET A 202 -14.49 1.02 23.58
CA MET A 202 -14.70 1.38 24.99
C MET A 202 -15.56 2.64 25.17
N GLY A 203 -16.27 3.07 24.10
CA GLY A 203 -17.08 4.29 24.07
C GLY A 203 -18.59 4.11 24.25
N GLY A 204 -19.05 2.99 24.80
CA GLY A 204 -20.46 2.75 25.12
C GLY A 204 -20.67 2.55 26.62
N ILE A 205 -20.71 3.64 27.38
CA ILE A 205 -21.37 3.69 28.70
C ILE A 205 -22.73 4.36 28.50
#